data_AF-A0A4Q4TB80-F1
#
_entry.id   AF-A0A4Q4TB80-F1
#
_cell.length_a   1.000
_cell.length_b   1.000
_cell.length_c   1.000
_cell.angle_alpha   90.00
_cell.angle_beta   90.00
_cell.angle_gamma   90.00
#
_symmetry.space_group_name_H-M   'P 1'
#
loop_
_entity.id
_entity.type
_entity.pdbx_description
1 polymer ?
#
loop_
_entity_poly.entity_id
_entity_poly.type
_entity_poly.pdbx_seq_one_letter_code
_entity_poly.pdbx_strand_id
1 'polypeptide(L)'
;MAKAILDVESNDEAAMPGSNAVCSGHIGPNKVVINLPSQPAQASDIQAIAQDLAKRSERLETLITGFGSELTGDAVKPGDVVISRQDIGHGSSQKSNLPRSLLQQAADVLRREVGTDGRWLLNDISAGVSASTNTGKTLQERVHSFDGNPKLHYGNTGTNIRSGGDIGISVIAADVDTVFKNLPVNSMIVLGVNDGKGLPDDNVSSRRDREDLLAARVILYARELIKLSTMQYLLKTKSSIQETESIVRPFGDPAILPFESHQYPLSGKGVLLVIPTANKQKEALLRGAFGDRAPNGADLHVITVPFDSGVGEQPYNEAGSLGAHNRITNALRALHAANYQEILRLRGIGTVIVASIESYIQTDQVTRPTDYGIVMIRNATAEKTAACLSWGTTVDPAYVVRARRFGFDGDPNFGRVTVGQVLAAHVPGLDKADWQVVLGGRSRYELLKEAIEKLEIPWGVE
;
A
#
# COMPACT_ATOMS: atom_id res chain seq x y z
N MET A 1 -12.24 -22.92 -9.25
CA MET A 1 -12.43 -21.53 -8.75
C MET A 1 -13.29 -21.48 -7.49
N ALA A 2 -14.57 -21.90 -7.52
CA ALA A 2 -15.52 -21.76 -6.39
C ALA A 2 -14.98 -22.23 -5.02
N LYS A 3 -14.59 -23.50 -4.87
CA LYS A 3 -14.03 -24.01 -3.59
C LYS A 3 -12.76 -23.29 -3.15
N ALA A 4 -11.95 -22.87 -4.11
CA ALA A 4 -10.69 -22.15 -3.86
C ALA A 4 -10.89 -20.70 -3.40
N ILE A 5 -12.13 -20.20 -3.30
CA ILE A 5 -12.47 -18.91 -2.69
C ILE A 5 -12.67 -19.04 -1.17
N LEU A 6 -12.99 -20.22 -0.64
CA LEU A 6 -13.30 -20.40 0.78
C LEU A 6 -12.01 -20.62 1.59
N ASP A 7 -11.90 -20.03 2.79
CA ASP A 7 -10.84 -20.39 3.75
C ASP A 7 -11.12 -21.79 4.33
N VAL A 8 -12.39 -22.10 4.62
CA VAL A 8 -12.85 -23.40 5.13
C VAL A 8 -14.18 -23.78 4.45
N GLU A 9 -14.26 -24.98 3.88
CA GLU A 9 -15.51 -25.53 3.30
C GLU A 9 -16.42 -26.05 4.42
N SER A 10 -17.74 -25.83 4.32
CA SER A 10 -18.73 -26.38 5.25
C SER A 10 -19.73 -27.27 4.53
N ASN A 11 -20.00 -28.46 5.07
CA ASN A 11 -21.03 -29.38 4.56
C ASN A 11 -22.44 -29.02 5.05
N ASP A 12 -22.71 -27.73 5.25
CA ASP A 12 -23.93 -27.26 5.90
C ASP A 12 -25.08 -27.27 4.88
N GLU A 13 -25.77 -28.41 4.75
CA GLU A 13 -26.88 -28.61 3.79
C GLU A 13 -28.01 -27.59 3.96
N ALA A 14 -28.20 -27.08 5.19
CA ALA A 14 -29.18 -26.03 5.51
C ALA A 14 -28.84 -24.66 4.89
N ALA A 15 -27.60 -24.45 4.44
CA ALA A 15 -27.10 -23.20 3.87
C ALA A 15 -27.14 -23.16 2.33
N MET A 16 -27.73 -24.15 1.68
CA MET A 16 -27.82 -24.26 0.22
C MET A 16 -29.23 -23.85 -0.24
N PRO A 17 -29.51 -22.54 -0.41
CA PRO A 17 -30.82 -22.09 -0.87
C PRO A 17 -30.98 -22.41 -2.36
N GLY A 18 -31.36 -23.65 -2.71
CA GLY A 18 -31.78 -24.05 -4.06
C GLY A 18 -30.85 -25.02 -4.80
N SER A 19 -31.35 -25.59 -5.89
CA SER A 19 -30.72 -26.67 -6.69
C SER A 19 -29.40 -26.31 -7.38
N ASN A 20 -28.96 -25.04 -7.32
CA ASN A 20 -27.82 -24.51 -8.07
C ASN A 20 -26.67 -24.00 -7.16
N ALA A 21 -26.81 -24.08 -5.84
CA ALA A 21 -25.72 -23.79 -4.92
C ALA A 21 -24.65 -24.88 -5.04
N VAL A 22 -23.39 -24.47 -5.23
CA VAL A 22 -22.29 -25.41 -5.50
C VAL A 22 -21.48 -25.69 -4.24
N CYS A 23 -21.24 -24.68 -3.42
CA CYS A 23 -20.58 -24.85 -2.12
C CYS A 23 -20.91 -23.71 -1.16
N SER A 24 -20.81 -24.00 0.14
CA SER A 24 -20.84 -23.02 1.21
C SER A 24 -19.61 -23.18 2.11
N GLY A 25 -19.23 -22.11 2.80
CA GLY A 25 -18.10 -22.16 3.72
C GLY A 25 -17.84 -20.80 4.35
N HIS A 26 -16.61 -20.59 4.78
CA HIS A 26 -16.21 -19.36 5.46
C HIS A 26 -15.07 -18.64 4.75
N ILE A 27 -15.09 -17.31 4.81
CA ILE A 27 -13.96 -16.42 4.47
C ILE A 27 -13.79 -15.46 5.64
N GLY A 28 -12.72 -15.64 6.41
CA GLY A 28 -12.60 -15.06 7.74
C GLY A 28 -13.83 -15.42 8.59
N PRO A 29 -14.49 -14.44 9.24
CA PRO A 29 -15.70 -14.69 10.02
C PRO A 29 -16.99 -14.80 9.18
N ASN A 30 -16.95 -14.58 7.87
CA ASN A 30 -18.16 -14.58 7.03
C ASN A 30 -18.52 -15.97 6.57
N LYS A 31 -19.80 -16.33 6.70
CA LYS A 31 -20.39 -17.42 5.93
C LYS A 31 -20.65 -16.95 4.50
N VAL A 32 -20.16 -17.71 3.53
CA VAL A 32 -20.26 -17.42 2.09
C VAL A 32 -20.93 -18.59 1.40
N VAL A 33 -21.88 -18.28 0.51
CA VAL A 33 -22.54 -19.25 -0.37
C VAL A 33 -22.15 -18.92 -1.80
N ILE A 34 -21.69 -19.92 -2.55
CA ILE A 34 -21.24 -19.76 -3.93
C ILE A 34 -22.18 -20.53 -4.84
N ASN A 35 -22.83 -19.80 -5.74
CA ASN A 35 -23.61 -20.36 -6.84
C ASN A 35 -22.78 -20.29 -8.13
N LEU A 36 -22.80 -21.36 -8.92
CA LEU A 36 -22.27 -21.34 -10.27
C LEU A 36 -23.44 -21.43 -11.26
N PRO A 37 -23.51 -20.53 -12.25
CA PRO A 37 -24.46 -20.70 -13.33
C PRO A 37 -24.08 -21.94 -14.18
N SER A 38 -25.08 -22.53 -14.86
CA SER A 38 -24.82 -23.56 -15.87
C SER A 38 -23.99 -22.97 -17.00
N GLN A 39 -22.96 -23.67 -17.48
CA GLN A 39 -22.09 -23.17 -18.54
C GLN A 39 -22.57 -23.60 -19.94
N PRO A 40 -22.48 -22.72 -20.97
CA PRO A 40 -22.10 -21.30 -20.88
C PRO A 40 -23.23 -20.45 -20.29
N ALA A 41 -22.91 -19.60 -19.31
CA ALA A 41 -23.88 -18.75 -18.65
C ALA A 41 -24.12 -17.47 -19.44
N GLN A 42 -25.39 -17.13 -19.70
CA GLN A 42 -25.75 -15.84 -20.25
C GLN A 42 -25.87 -14.79 -19.13
N ALA A 43 -25.78 -13.52 -19.52
CA ALA A 43 -26.01 -12.39 -18.62
C ALA A 43 -27.33 -12.50 -17.84
N SER A 44 -28.40 -12.92 -18.52
CA SER A 44 -29.72 -13.16 -17.92
C SER A 44 -29.70 -14.23 -16.83
N ASP A 45 -28.86 -15.26 -16.96
CA ASP A 45 -28.75 -16.34 -15.97
C ASP A 45 -28.10 -15.82 -14.69
N ILE A 46 -27.03 -15.02 -14.83
CA ILE A 46 -26.34 -14.37 -13.71
C ILE A 46 -27.29 -13.41 -12.99
N GLN A 47 -28.06 -12.63 -13.76
CA GLN A 47 -29.06 -11.72 -13.21
C GLN A 47 -30.15 -12.48 -12.44
N ALA A 48 -30.70 -13.56 -13.02
CA ALA A 48 -31.72 -14.36 -12.39
C ALA A 48 -31.23 -14.97 -11.06
N ILE A 49 -30.00 -15.49 -11.03
CA ILE A 49 -29.37 -16.03 -9.81
C ILE A 49 -29.19 -14.94 -8.76
N ALA A 50 -28.66 -13.77 -9.13
CA ALA A 50 -28.45 -12.67 -8.19
C ALA A 50 -29.78 -12.15 -7.60
N GLN A 51 -30.84 -12.07 -8.41
CA GLN A 51 -32.17 -11.66 -7.96
C GLN A 51 -32.84 -12.71 -7.08
N ASP A 52 -32.71 -14.00 -7.41
CA ASP A 52 -33.22 -15.11 -6.61
C ASP A 52 -32.52 -15.17 -5.24
N LEU A 53 -31.20 -14.99 -5.20
CA LEU A 53 -30.44 -14.88 -3.96
C LEU A 53 -30.91 -13.73 -3.08
N ALA A 54 -31.08 -12.54 -3.67
CA ALA A 54 -31.55 -11.37 -2.94
C ALA A 54 -32.97 -11.53 -2.37
N LYS A 55 -33.86 -12.30 -3.04
CA LYS A 55 -35.21 -12.60 -2.54
C LYS A 55 -35.21 -13.57 -1.37
N ARG A 56 -34.24 -14.49 -1.30
CA ARG A 56 -34.20 -15.56 -0.29
C ARG A 56 -33.56 -15.14 1.03
N SER A 57 -32.97 -13.94 1.10
CA SER A 57 -32.27 -13.50 2.30
C SER A 57 -32.25 -11.98 2.39
N GLU A 58 -32.78 -11.44 3.48
CA GLU A 58 -33.01 -10.00 3.67
C GLU A 58 -31.73 -9.14 3.76
N ARG A 59 -30.53 -9.75 3.82
CA ARG A 59 -29.24 -9.05 4.01
C ARG A 59 -28.06 -9.68 3.25
N LEU A 60 -28.25 -10.10 2.00
CA LEU A 60 -27.12 -10.57 1.18
C LEU A 60 -26.48 -9.42 0.39
N GLU A 61 -25.16 -9.31 0.53
CA GLU A 61 -24.32 -8.62 -0.44
C GLU A 61 -23.87 -9.63 -1.49
N THR A 62 -23.91 -9.23 -2.76
CA THR A 62 -23.62 -10.14 -3.87
C THR A 62 -22.28 -9.78 -4.49
N LEU A 63 -21.34 -10.73 -4.51
CA LEU A 63 -20.06 -10.57 -5.21
C LEU A 63 -20.04 -11.49 -6.42
N ILE A 64 -19.93 -10.90 -7.61
CA ILE A 64 -19.84 -11.62 -8.88
C ILE A 64 -18.38 -11.68 -9.29
N THR A 65 -17.88 -12.87 -9.63
CA THR A 65 -16.49 -13.05 -10.06
C THR A 65 -16.45 -13.70 -11.43
N GLY A 66 -15.47 -13.35 -12.26
CA GLY A 66 -15.35 -13.91 -13.60
C GLY A 66 -14.20 -13.32 -14.40
N PHE A 67 -14.29 -13.46 -15.73
CA PHE A 67 -13.29 -12.99 -16.68
C PHE A 67 -13.95 -12.15 -17.77
N GLY A 68 -13.26 -11.11 -18.23
CA GLY A 68 -13.68 -10.30 -19.38
C GLY A 68 -12.56 -10.19 -20.41
N SER A 69 -12.75 -10.79 -21.58
CA SER A 69 -11.83 -10.72 -22.72
C SER A 69 -11.91 -9.38 -23.48
N GLU A 70 -13.09 -8.76 -23.50
CA GLU A 70 -13.35 -7.49 -24.20
C GLU A 70 -13.09 -6.25 -23.32
N LEU A 71 -12.54 -6.44 -22.12
CA LEU A 71 -12.17 -5.33 -21.23
C LEU A 71 -10.82 -4.69 -21.60
N THR A 72 -10.15 -5.23 -22.62
CA THR A 72 -8.83 -4.77 -23.05
C THR A 72 -8.95 -3.45 -23.82
N GLY A 73 -8.13 -2.47 -23.43
CA GLY A 73 -8.02 -1.16 -24.07
C GLY A 73 -6.71 -0.49 -23.67
N ASP A 74 -6.47 0.75 -24.11
CA ASP A 74 -5.20 1.45 -23.86
C ASP A 74 -4.85 1.57 -22.36
N ALA A 75 -5.88 1.66 -21.51
CA ALA A 75 -5.74 1.77 -20.06
C ALA A 75 -5.77 0.43 -19.31
N VAL A 76 -6.42 -0.60 -19.85
CA VAL A 76 -6.71 -1.88 -19.17
C VAL A 76 -6.07 -3.01 -19.96
N LYS A 77 -5.11 -3.70 -19.35
CA LYS A 77 -4.28 -4.70 -20.02
C LYS A 77 -4.65 -6.13 -19.60
N PRO A 78 -4.38 -7.13 -20.45
CA PRO A 78 -4.47 -8.53 -20.03
C PRO A 78 -3.68 -8.78 -18.76
N GLY A 79 -4.28 -9.49 -17.81
CA GLY A 79 -3.71 -9.74 -16.48
C GLY A 79 -4.16 -8.75 -15.40
N ASP A 80 -4.77 -7.62 -15.76
CA ASP A 80 -5.33 -6.66 -14.81
C ASP A 80 -6.62 -7.21 -14.15
N VAL A 81 -7.04 -6.55 -13.07
CA VAL A 81 -8.29 -6.86 -12.36
C VAL A 81 -9.16 -5.61 -12.27
N VAL A 82 -10.42 -5.77 -12.64
CA VAL A 82 -11.44 -4.71 -12.59
C VAL A 82 -12.37 -4.98 -11.42
N ILE A 83 -12.51 -4.00 -10.53
CA ILE A 83 -13.45 -3.99 -9.41
C ILE A 83 -14.52 -2.94 -9.71
N SER A 84 -15.74 -3.42 -10.02
CA SER A 84 -16.83 -2.58 -10.49
C SER A 84 -18.01 -2.58 -9.52
N ARG A 85 -18.58 -1.38 -9.35
CA ARG A 85 -19.81 -1.13 -8.59
C ARG A 85 -20.96 -0.82 -9.52
N GLN A 86 -22.18 -1.17 -9.11
CA GLN A 86 -23.39 -0.60 -9.71
C GLN A 86 -23.56 0.84 -9.19
N ASP A 87 -23.54 1.83 -10.08
CA ASP A 87 -23.98 3.19 -9.71
C ASP A 87 -25.47 3.32 -10.04
N ILE A 88 -26.27 3.78 -9.08
CA ILE A 88 -27.68 4.11 -9.29
C ILE A 88 -27.71 5.40 -10.13
N GLY A 89 -27.64 5.26 -11.46
CA GLY A 89 -27.99 6.24 -12.49
C GLY A 89 -27.64 7.72 -12.27
N HIS A 90 -26.76 8.26 -13.14
CA HIS A 90 -26.71 9.69 -13.42
C HIS A 90 -28.09 10.22 -13.84
N GLY A 91 -28.63 11.20 -13.11
CA GLY A 91 -29.83 11.90 -13.58
C GLY A 91 -30.69 12.63 -12.57
N SER A 92 -30.33 12.73 -11.29
CA SER A 92 -30.88 13.77 -10.41
C SER A 92 -30.13 13.78 -9.09
N SER A 93 -29.96 14.98 -8.55
CA SER A 93 -29.46 15.26 -7.21
C SER A 93 -30.36 14.64 -6.15
N GLN A 94 -30.32 13.32 -5.90
CA GLN A 94 -30.98 12.71 -4.74
C GLN A 94 -30.62 11.22 -4.60
N LYS A 95 -29.69 10.94 -3.68
CA LYS A 95 -29.72 9.88 -2.64
C LYS A 95 -28.30 9.62 -2.11
N SER A 96 -27.66 10.66 -1.55
CA SER A 96 -26.45 10.51 -0.74
C SER A 96 -26.68 9.80 0.61
N ASN A 97 -27.92 9.39 0.90
CA ASN A 97 -28.35 8.90 2.21
C ASN A 97 -28.66 7.40 2.25
N LEU A 98 -28.44 6.65 1.15
CA LEU A 98 -28.49 5.19 1.22
C LEU A 98 -27.22 4.69 1.93
N PRO A 99 -27.33 3.83 2.96
CA PRO A 99 -26.17 3.22 3.59
C PRO A 99 -25.32 2.51 2.53
N ARG A 100 -24.03 2.84 2.44
CA ARG A 100 -23.11 2.14 1.54
C ARG A 100 -23.05 0.67 1.92
N SER A 101 -23.12 -0.23 0.93
CA SER A 101 -22.87 -1.65 1.18
C SER A 101 -21.45 -1.87 1.73
N LEU A 102 -21.27 -2.91 2.53
CA LEU A 102 -19.99 -3.26 3.15
C LEU A 102 -18.94 -3.62 2.10
N LEU A 103 -19.32 -4.30 1.01
CA LEU A 103 -18.45 -4.52 -0.15
C LEU A 103 -18.01 -3.21 -0.79
N GLN A 104 -18.89 -2.21 -0.91
CA GLN A 104 -18.51 -0.89 -1.43
C GLN A 104 -17.52 -0.18 -0.51
N GLN A 105 -17.77 -0.23 0.81
CA GLN A 105 -16.83 0.31 1.79
C GLN A 105 -15.48 -0.43 1.74
N ALA A 106 -15.49 -1.75 1.61
CA ALA A 106 -14.30 -2.57 1.46
C ALA A 106 -13.49 -2.20 0.22
N ALA A 107 -14.14 -2.01 -0.94
CA ALA A 107 -13.45 -1.56 -2.15
C ALA A 107 -12.87 -0.15 -2.01
N ASP A 108 -13.59 0.77 -1.35
CA ASP A 108 -13.11 2.13 -1.07
C ASP A 108 -11.91 2.13 -0.10
N VAL A 109 -11.89 1.22 0.88
CA VAL A 109 -10.73 1.01 1.77
C VAL A 109 -9.57 0.46 0.96
N LEU A 110 -9.78 -0.63 0.22
CA LEU A 110 -8.73 -1.27 -0.57
C LEU A 110 -8.09 -0.30 -1.57
N ARG A 111 -8.91 0.49 -2.28
CA ARG A 111 -8.42 1.54 -3.19
C ARG A 111 -7.52 2.56 -2.48
N ARG A 112 -7.85 2.92 -1.23
CA ARG A 112 -7.05 3.88 -0.44
C ARG A 112 -5.77 3.25 0.11
N GLU A 113 -5.78 1.94 0.39
CA GLU A 113 -4.60 1.21 0.87
C GLU A 113 -3.55 1.04 -0.25
N VAL A 114 -3.98 0.61 -1.44
CA VAL A 114 -3.05 0.16 -2.50
C VAL A 114 -3.13 0.94 -3.81
N GLY A 115 -4.03 1.91 -3.92
CA GLY A 115 -4.22 2.66 -5.16
C GLY A 115 -4.59 1.72 -6.31
N THR A 116 -3.79 1.72 -7.38
CA THR A 116 -3.97 0.81 -8.52
C THR A 116 -2.96 -0.34 -8.53
N ASP A 117 -2.15 -0.51 -7.49
CA ASP A 117 -1.13 -1.56 -7.45
C ASP A 117 -1.79 -2.90 -7.13
N GLY A 118 -1.74 -3.83 -8.09
CA GLY A 118 -2.26 -5.18 -7.91
C GLY A 118 -1.21 -6.24 -7.55
N ARG A 119 0.06 -5.86 -7.37
CA ARG A 119 1.17 -6.81 -7.18
C ARG A 119 1.14 -7.48 -5.82
N TRP A 120 0.58 -6.82 -4.81
CA TRP A 120 0.72 -7.23 -3.41
C TRP A 120 0.01 -8.56 -3.09
N LEU A 121 -1.10 -8.89 -3.77
CA LEU A 121 -1.77 -10.19 -3.60
C LEU A 121 -1.00 -11.35 -4.24
N LEU A 122 0.01 -11.10 -5.08
CA LEU A 122 0.86 -12.16 -5.63
C LEU A 122 1.74 -12.80 -4.55
N ASN A 123 1.99 -12.11 -3.44
CA ASN A 123 2.78 -12.63 -2.33
C ASN A 123 2.03 -13.70 -1.52
N ASP A 124 0.70 -13.58 -1.40
CA ASP A 124 -0.16 -14.58 -0.73
C ASP A 124 -0.30 -15.86 -1.58
N ILE A 125 -0.12 -15.78 -2.91
CA ILE A 125 -0.04 -16.98 -3.78
C ILE A 125 1.16 -17.83 -3.34
N SER A 126 2.34 -17.23 -3.16
CA SER A 126 3.55 -17.97 -2.75
C SER A 126 3.45 -18.58 -1.34
N ALA A 127 2.68 -17.97 -0.44
CA ALA A 127 2.52 -18.44 0.94
C ALA A 127 1.43 -19.52 1.11
N GLY A 128 0.26 -19.35 0.48
CA GLY A 128 -0.86 -20.29 0.59
C GLY A 128 -0.66 -21.60 -0.21
N VAL A 129 0.22 -21.56 -1.22
CA VAL A 129 0.47 -22.68 -2.13
C VAL A 129 1.38 -23.77 -1.53
N SER A 130 2.11 -23.48 -0.44
CA SER A 130 2.87 -24.50 0.30
C SER A 130 1.98 -25.50 1.05
N ALA A 131 0.68 -25.24 1.22
CA ALA A 131 -0.21 -26.04 2.07
C ALA A 131 -1.15 -27.01 1.34
N SER A 132 -1.28 -26.96 0.01
CA SER A 132 -2.25 -27.84 -0.68
C SER A 132 -1.93 -28.09 -2.16
N THR A 133 -1.62 -29.36 -2.48
CA THR A 133 -1.49 -30.01 -3.81
C THR A 133 -0.25 -29.75 -4.68
N ASN A 134 0.15 -30.78 -5.45
CA ASN A 134 1.27 -30.79 -6.41
C ASN A 134 1.21 -29.70 -7.49
N THR A 135 0.04 -29.08 -7.69
CA THR A 135 -0.19 -27.91 -8.55
C THR A 135 0.54 -26.66 -8.07
N GLY A 136 0.94 -26.64 -6.79
CA GLY A 136 1.50 -25.47 -6.15
C GLY A 136 2.95 -25.12 -6.49
N LYS A 137 3.83 -26.13 -6.58
CA LYS A 137 5.24 -25.91 -6.92
C LYS A 137 5.40 -25.36 -8.35
N THR A 138 4.51 -25.76 -9.27
CA THR A 138 4.54 -25.32 -10.66
C THR A 138 4.10 -23.86 -10.85
N LEU A 139 3.21 -23.34 -9.99
CA LEU A 139 2.79 -21.94 -10.02
C LEU A 139 3.88 -21.01 -9.46
N GLN A 140 4.62 -21.44 -8.43
CA GLN A 140 5.65 -20.62 -7.78
C GLN A 140 6.86 -20.32 -8.71
N GLU A 141 7.35 -21.31 -9.46
CA GLU A 141 8.42 -21.10 -10.45
C GLU A 141 7.98 -20.29 -11.68
N ARG A 142 6.68 -20.30 -12.02
CA ARG A 142 6.14 -19.65 -13.22
C ARG A 142 5.55 -18.26 -12.99
N VAL A 143 5.21 -17.88 -11.76
CA VAL A 143 4.81 -16.50 -11.40
C VAL A 143 5.93 -15.49 -11.71
N HIS A 144 7.19 -15.92 -11.68
CA HIS A 144 8.35 -15.10 -12.05
C HIS A 144 8.52 -14.83 -13.55
N SER A 145 7.81 -15.55 -14.45
CA SER A 145 7.92 -15.34 -15.90
C SER A 145 6.82 -14.45 -16.49
N PHE A 146 5.79 -14.11 -15.71
CA PHE A 146 4.70 -13.23 -16.14
C PHE A 146 4.99 -11.79 -15.73
N ASP A 147 5.61 -11.06 -16.66
CA ASP A 147 6.01 -9.64 -16.58
C ASP A 147 4.82 -8.64 -16.46
N GLY A 148 3.61 -9.14 -16.20
CA GLY A 148 2.41 -8.34 -16.07
C GLY A 148 2.24 -7.90 -14.63
N ASN A 149 2.87 -6.78 -14.25
CA ASN A 149 2.55 -6.03 -13.02
C ASN A 149 1.06 -5.67 -13.05
N PRO A 150 0.18 -6.44 -12.39
CA PRO A 150 -1.25 -6.26 -12.58
C PRO A 150 -1.69 -4.95 -11.96
N LYS A 151 -2.57 -4.24 -12.67
CA LYS A 151 -3.23 -3.06 -12.13
C LYS A 151 -4.62 -3.37 -11.64
N LEU A 152 -5.03 -2.63 -10.62
CA LEU A 152 -6.39 -2.60 -10.14
C LEU A 152 -7.13 -1.40 -10.73
N HIS A 153 -8.26 -1.70 -11.35
CA HIS A 153 -9.14 -0.70 -11.94
C HIS A 153 -10.42 -0.61 -11.13
N TYR A 154 -10.62 0.53 -10.48
CA TYR A 154 -11.83 0.83 -9.71
C TYR A 154 -12.72 1.74 -10.54
N GLY A 155 -13.93 1.31 -10.89
CA GLY A 155 -14.82 2.16 -11.67
C GLY A 155 -16.16 1.52 -12.00
N ASN A 156 -17.12 2.34 -12.41
CA ASN A 156 -18.34 1.84 -13.02
C ASN A 156 -18.00 1.41 -14.46
N THR A 157 -18.09 0.12 -14.73
CA THR A 157 -17.89 -0.45 -16.07
C THR A 157 -18.89 0.09 -17.11
N GLY A 158 -20.03 0.64 -16.68
CA GLY A 158 -21.08 1.17 -17.57
C GLY A 158 -20.83 2.58 -18.14
N THR A 159 -20.13 3.49 -17.44
CA THR A 159 -20.04 4.91 -17.85
C THR A 159 -18.64 5.46 -18.08
N ASN A 160 -17.61 5.00 -17.37
CA ASN A 160 -16.27 5.62 -17.43
C ASN A 160 -15.29 4.94 -18.39
N ILE A 161 -15.63 3.78 -18.97
CA ILE A 161 -14.81 3.15 -20.01
C ILE A 161 -15.11 3.77 -21.40
N ARG A 162 -16.20 4.56 -21.51
CA ARG A 162 -16.60 5.23 -22.76
C ARG A 162 -15.95 6.59 -23.01
N SER A 163 -15.33 7.24 -22.02
CA SER A 163 -14.93 8.66 -22.14
C SER A 163 -13.45 8.90 -22.52
N GLY A 164 -12.71 7.87 -22.91
CA GLY A 164 -11.39 8.02 -23.54
C GLY A 164 -11.44 7.56 -24.99
N GLY A 165 -11.93 8.41 -25.91
CA GLY A 165 -11.78 8.30 -27.37
C GLY A 165 -12.18 6.97 -28.03
N ASP A 166 -13.34 6.92 -28.67
CA ASP A 166 -13.77 5.86 -29.62
C ASP A 166 -13.42 4.41 -29.20
N ILE A 167 -13.81 4.04 -27.97
CA ILE A 167 -13.70 2.67 -27.47
C ILE A 167 -14.99 1.92 -27.80
N GLY A 168 -14.98 1.19 -28.92
CA GLY A 168 -16.00 0.22 -29.30
C GLY A 168 -15.79 -1.11 -28.56
N ILE A 169 -16.27 -1.23 -27.33
CA ILE A 169 -16.40 -2.53 -26.64
C ILE A 169 -17.78 -3.09 -26.97
N SER A 170 -17.87 -3.90 -28.03
CA SER A 170 -19.12 -4.49 -28.48
C SER A 170 -19.23 -5.94 -28.03
N VAL A 171 -20.25 -6.19 -27.19
CA VAL A 171 -20.96 -7.45 -26.87
C VAL A 171 -20.97 -7.75 -25.36
N ILE A 172 -19.83 -7.90 -24.67
CA ILE A 172 -19.83 -8.15 -23.21
C ILE A 172 -20.10 -6.88 -22.41
N ALA A 173 -19.67 -5.68 -22.85
CA ALA A 173 -20.02 -4.44 -22.14
C ALA A 173 -21.51 -4.09 -22.22
N ALA A 174 -22.20 -4.50 -23.27
CA ALA A 174 -23.65 -4.34 -23.38
C ALA A 174 -24.38 -5.32 -22.44
N ASP A 175 -23.92 -6.56 -22.37
CA ASP A 175 -24.47 -7.58 -21.47
C ASP A 175 -24.14 -7.29 -20.01
N VAL A 176 -22.92 -6.86 -19.71
CA VAL A 176 -22.49 -6.47 -18.37
C VAL A 176 -23.24 -5.21 -17.91
N ASP A 177 -23.39 -4.16 -18.73
CA ASP A 177 -24.21 -2.98 -18.40
C ASP A 177 -25.71 -3.32 -18.23
N THR A 178 -26.21 -4.29 -19.00
CA THR A 178 -27.60 -4.81 -18.88
C THR A 178 -27.78 -5.62 -17.58
N VAL A 179 -26.81 -6.47 -17.24
CA VAL A 179 -26.74 -7.16 -15.94
C VAL A 179 -26.69 -6.12 -14.82
N PHE A 180 -25.78 -5.14 -14.91
CA PHE A 180 -25.58 -4.10 -13.91
C PHE A 180 -26.85 -3.30 -13.63
N LYS A 181 -27.67 -2.94 -14.63
CA LYS A 181 -28.90 -2.16 -14.39
C LYS A 181 -29.92 -2.90 -13.52
N ASN A 182 -29.88 -4.23 -13.52
CA ASN A 182 -30.89 -5.07 -12.89
C ASN A 182 -30.38 -5.89 -11.70
N LEU A 183 -29.10 -5.73 -11.34
CA LEU A 183 -28.55 -6.34 -10.13
C LEU A 183 -29.11 -5.67 -8.86
N PRO A 184 -29.16 -6.41 -7.74
CA PRO A 184 -29.44 -5.83 -6.43
C PRO A 184 -28.43 -4.71 -6.10
N VAL A 185 -28.90 -3.63 -5.44
CA VAL A 185 -28.12 -2.43 -5.08
C VAL A 185 -26.82 -2.73 -4.30
N ASN A 186 -26.76 -3.88 -3.62
CA ASN A 186 -25.59 -4.32 -2.84
C ASN A 186 -24.69 -5.30 -3.61
N SER A 187 -24.61 -5.16 -4.94
CA SER A 187 -23.79 -6.04 -5.80
C SER A 187 -22.47 -5.40 -6.19
N MET A 188 -21.41 -6.20 -6.22
CA MET A 188 -20.07 -5.84 -6.69
C MET A 188 -19.55 -6.90 -7.66
N ILE A 189 -18.74 -6.48 -8.63
CA ILE A 189 -18.14 -7.40 -9.61
C ILE A 189 -16.61 -7.30 -9.55
N VAL A 190 -15.94 -8.44 -9.58
CA VAL A 190 -14.48 -8.57 -9.71
C VAL A 190 -14.18 -9.40 -10.95
N LEU A 191 -13.58 -8.78 -11.97
CA LEU A 191 -13.27 -9.43 -13.25
C LEU A 191 -11.77 -9.44 -13.51
N GLY A 192 -11.26 -10.60 -13.92
CA GLY A 192 -9.92 -10.70 -14.49
C GLY A 192 -9.95 -10.35 -15.98
N VAL A 193 -9.00 -9.57 -16.45
CA VAL A 193 -8.90 -9.15 -17.86
C VAL A 193 -8.12 -10.21 -18.63
N ASN A 194 -8.76 -10.86 -19.59
CA ASN A 194 -8.12 -11.85 -20.46
C ASN A 194 -7.73 -11.23 -21.81
N ASP A 195 -6.75 -11.81 -22.51
CA ASP A 195 -6.24 -11.27 -23.78
C ASP A 195 -7.19 -11.41 -24.97
N GLY A 196 -8.24 -12.24 -24.85
CA GLY A 196 -9.38 -12.36 -25.78
C GLY A 196 -9.04 -12.90 -27.16
N LYS A 197 -7.78 -12.77 -27.60
CA LYS A 197 -7.19 -13.45 -28.73
C LYS A 197 -6.80 -14.84 -28.26
N GLY A 198 -7.57 -15.85 -28.67
CA GLY A 198 -7.13 -17.23 -28.52
C GLY A 198 -5.68 -17.32 -29.00
N LEU A 199 -4.77 -17.67 -28.09
CA LEU A 199 -3.40 -18.00 -28.48
C LEU A 199 -3.47 -19.06 -29.59
N PRO A 200 -2.59 -19.01 -30.60
CA PRO A 200 -2.53 -20.08 -31.60
C PRO A 200 -2.42 -21.44 -30.88
N ASP A 201 -3.18 -22.42 -31.38
CA ASP A 201 -3.45 -23.71 -30.71
C ASP A 201 -2.20 -24.51 -30.32
N ASP A 202 -1.02 -24.13 -30.80
CA ASP A 202 0.26 -24.80 -30.58
C ASP A 202 0.82 -24.64 -29.15
N ASN A 203 0.14 -23.93 -28.24
CA ASN A 203 0.67 -23.66 -26.90
C ASN A 203 -0.38 -23.72 -25.76
N VAL A 204 -1.22 -24.76 -25.78
CA VAL A 204 -2.31 -25.03 -24.82
C VAL A 204 -1.88 -24.97 -23.34
N SER A 205 -0.65 -25.38 -23.01
CA SER A 205 -0.10 -25.31 -21.65
C SER A 205 0.05 -23.86 -21.18
N SER A 206 0.61 -22.99 -22.01
CA SER A 206 0.79 -21.57 -21.68
C SER A 206 -0.53 -20.81 -21.50
N ARG A 207 -1.59 -21.24 -22.21
CA ARG A 207 -2.93 -20.67 -22.10
C ARG A 207 -3.60 -21.03 -20.76
N ARG A 208 -3.58 -22.31 -20.39
CA ARG A 208 -4.13 -22.74 -19.09
C ARG A 208 -3.41 -22.09 -17.92
N ASP A 209 -2.08 -22.01 -17.98
CA ASP A 209 -1.29 -21.36 -16.93
C ASP A 209 -1.66 -19.87 -16.74
N ARG A 210 -1.94 -19.15 -17.83
CA ARG A 210 -2.40 -17.74 -17.78
C ARG A 210 -3.79 -17.62 -17.16
N GLU A 211 -4.71 -18.48 -17.60
CA GLU A 211 -6.09 -18.51 -17.10
C GLU A 211 -6.11 -18.87 -15.61
N ASP A 212 -5.27 -19.82 -15.17
CA ASP A 212 -5.13 -20.21 -13.76
C ASP A 212 -4.55 -19.08 -12.90
N LEU A 213 -3.54 -18.36 -13.39
CA LEU A 213 -2.96 -17.20 -12.70
C LEU A 213 -3.98 -16.06 -12.56
N LEU A 214 -4.72 -15.77 -13.63
CA LEU A 214 -5.78 -14.76 -13.61
C LEU A 214 -6.92 -15.17 -12.67
N ALA A 215 -7.31 -16.44 -12.68
CA ALA A 215 -8.30 -16.99 -11.75
C ALA A 215 -7.85 -16.82 -10.30
N ALA A 216 -6.59 -17.15 -10.00
CA ALA A 216 -6.00 -16.98 -8.67
C ALA A 216 -6.05 -15.51 -8.22
N ARG A 217 -5.74 -14.56 -9.11
CA ARG A 217 -5.85 -13.12 -8.83
C ARG A 217 -7.28 -12.74 -8.48
N VAL A 218 -8.26 -13.09 -9.32
CA VAL A 218 -9.68 -12.76 -9.08
C VAL A 218 -10.17 -13.36 -7.76
N ILE A 219 -9.81 -14.62 -7.46
CA ILE A 219 -10.11 -15.28 -6.18
C ILE A 219 -9.57 -14.47 -5.00
N LEU A 220 -8.30 -14.04 -5.07
CA LEU A 220 -7.65 -13.31 -3.98
C LEU A 220 -8.29 -11.95 -3.75
N TYR A 221 -8.60 -11.20 -4.82
CA TYR A 221 -9.31 -9.92 -4.69
C TYR A 221 -10.71 -10.11 -4.11
N ALA A 222 -11.43 -11.14 -4.54
CA ALA A 222 -12.76 -11.43 -4.02
C ALA A 222 -12.71 -11.78 -2.53
N ARG A 223 -11.79 -12.67 -2.12
CA ARG A 223 -11.55 -13.00 -0.72
C ARG A 223 -11.22 -11.76 0.11
N GLU A 224 -10.37 -10.89 -0.43
CA GLU A 224 -9.95 -9.69 0.27
C GLU A 224 -11.09 -8.71 0.51
N LEU A 225 -11.92 -8.46 -0.50
CA LEU A 225 -13.10 -7.62 -0.35
C LEU A 225 -14.07 -8.16 0.69
N ILE A 226 -14.26 -9.49 0.74
CA ILE A 226 -15.10 -10.15 1.75
C ILE A 226 -14.46 -10.07 3.15
N LYS A 227 -13.13 -10.18 3.28
CA LYS A 227 -12.46 -10.00 4.58
C LYS A 227 -12.64 -8.56 5.07
N LEU A 228 -12.39 -7.57 4.22
CA LEU A 228 -12.54 -6.16 4.52
C LEU A 228 -13.98 -5.76 4.87
N SER A 229 -14.99 -6.36 4.24
CA SER A 229 -16.40 -6.06 4.54
C SER A 229 -16.78 -6.40 6.00
N THR A 230 -16.02 -7.28 6.65
CA THR A 230 -16.14 -7.61 8.08
C THR A 230 -15.17 -6.92 9.01
N MET A 231 -14.17 -6.21 8.50
CA MET A 231 -13.26 -5.42 9.32
C MET A 231 -13.88 -4.09 9.74
N GLN A 232 -15.18 -4.07 10.04
CA GLN A 232 -15.88 -2.87 10.53
C GLN A 232 -15.24 -2.33 11.81
N TYR A 233 -14.60 -3.18 12.62
CA TYR A 233 -13.87 -2.75 13.80
C TYR A 233 -12.65 -1.86 13.48
N LEU A 234 -12.11 -1.94 12.25
CA LEU A 234 -11.08 -1.02 11.77
C LEU A 234 -11.69 0.25 11.17
N LEU A 235 -12.91 0.18 10.65
CA LEU A 235 -13.64 1.36 10.17
C LEU A 235 -14.04 2.23 11.35
N LYS A 236 -13.25 3.28 11.58
CA LYS A 236 -13.39 4.16 12.73
C LYS A 236 -13.59 5.60 12.28
N THR A 237 -14.26 6.39 13.12
CA THR A 237 -14.27 7.85 12.97
C THR A 237 -13.04 8.44 13.64
N LYS A 238 -12.61 9.63 13.22
CA LYS A 238 -11.53 10.37 13.90
C LYS A 238 -11.78 10.52 15.40
N SER A 239 -13.02 10.82 15.79
CA SER A 239 -13.39 10.97 17.20
C SER A 239 -13.25 9.67 17.99
N SER A 240 -13.52 8.51 17.37
CA SER A 240 -13.43 7.21 18.05
C SER A 240 -12.01 6.69 18.27
N ILE A 241 -11.00 7.32 17.65
CA ILE A 241 -9.58 6.97 17.79
C ILE A 241 -8.76 8.09 18.42
N GLN A 242 -9.41 9.18 18.82
CA GLN A 242 -8.71 10.29 19.42
C GLN A 242 -8.08 9.83 20.74
N GLU A 243 -6.78 10.05 20.89
CA GLU A 243 -6.02 9.75 22.11
C GLU A 243 -6.11 8.28 22.56
N THR A 244 -6.37 7.35 21.63
CA THR A 244 -6.41 5.91 21.94
C THR A 244 -5.02 5.27 22.02
N GLU A 245 -3.99 5.96 21.56
CA GLU A 245 -2.60 5.50 21.59
C GLU A 245 -1.76 6.36 22.55
N SER A 246 -0.65 5.79 22.99
CA SER A 246 0.24 6.44 23.97
C SER A 246 1.50 6.97 23.33
N ILE A 247 1.95 8.13 23.83
CA ILE A 247 3.29 8.65 23.54
C ILE A 247 4.28 7.99 24.49
N VAL A 248 5.27 7.30 23.92
CA VAL A 248 6.26 6.52 24.67
C VAL A 248 7.67 7.07 24.43
N ARG A 249 8.54 6.84 25.40
CA ARG A 249 9.94 7.23 25.30
C ARG A 249 10.66 6.43 24.21
N PRO A 250 11.80 6.93 23.69
CA PRO A 250 12.73 6.11 22.92
C PRO A 250 13.03 4.79 23.63
N PHE A 251 13.06 3.68 22.88
CA PHE A 251 13.31 2.35 23.43
C PHE A 251 14.81 2.03 23.59
N GLY A 252 15.68 2.82 22.97
CA GLY A 252 17.14 2.68 23.06
C GLY A 252 17.87 3.68 22.16
N ASP A 253 19.20 3.61 22.18
CA ASP A 253 20.03 4.39 21.26
C ASP A 253 20.08 3.70 19.90
N PRO A 254 20.00 4.46 18.79
CA PRO A 254 20.03 3.87 17.46
C PRO A 254 21.41 3.30 17.16
N ALA A 255 21.46 2.09 16.61
CA ALA A 255 22.70 1.54 16.07
C ALA A 255 23.16 2.36 14.86
N ILE A 256 24.38 2.90 14.92
CA ILE A 256 24.99 3.68 13.84
C ILE A 256 25.96 2.78 13.07
N LEU A 257 25.63 2.49 11.82
CA LEU A 257 26.55 1.81 10.91
C LEU A 257 27.71 2.74 10.54
N PRO A 258 28.93 2.19 10.32
CA PRO A 258 30.06 2.99 9.89
C PRO A 258 29.77 3.63 8.52
N PHE A 259 30.31 4.84 8.32
CA PHE A 259 30.26 5.53 7.03
C PHE A 259 31.58 5.36 6.29
N GLU A 260 31.50 5.31 4.95
CA GLU A 260 32.68 5.43 4.11
C GLU A 260 33.37 6.79 4.36
N SER A 261 34.70 6.79 4.43
CA SER A 261 35.47 8.02 4.47
C SER A 261 35.42 8.70 3.10
N HIS A 262 35.20 10.01 3.11
CA HIS A 262 35.18 10.83 1.91
C HIS A 262 36.20 11.96 2.06
N GLN A 263 36.97 12.21 0.99
CA GLN A 263 37.93 13.31 0.97
C GLN A 263 37.21 14.58 0.49
N TYR A 264 36.79 15.42 1.44
CA TYR A 264 36.28 16.76 1.16
C TYR A 264 37.35 17.82 1.46
N PRO A 265 37.29 19.00 0.82
CA PRO A 265 38.21 20.10 1.14
C PRO A 265 38.15 20.45 2.63
N LEU A 266 39.32 20.52 3.26
CA LEU A 266 39.46 20.92 4.67
C LEU A 266 39.63 22.44 4.83
N SER A 267 39.70 23.17 3.72
CA SER A 267 39.96 24.61 3.69
C SER A 267 38.72 25.38 3.24
N GLY A 268 38.19 26.21 4.13
CA GLY A 268 37.00 27.01 3.85
C GLY A 268 36.27 27.39 5.13
N LYS A 269 35.53 28.51 5.11
CA LYS A 269 34.66 28.93 6.22
C LYS A 269 33.19 28.51 6.00
N GLY A 270 32.87 28.08 4.79
CA GLY A 270 31.52 27.65 4.43
C GLY A 270 31.20 26.25 4.97
N VAL A 271 29.97 26.08 5.44
CA VAL A 271 29.41 24.79 5.83
C VAL A 271 28.34 24.40 4.83
N LEU A 272 28.48 23.26 4.18
CA LEU A 272 27.42 22.69 3.34
C LEU A 272 26.59 21.72 4.17
N LEU A 273 25.30 22.03 4.32
CA LEU A 273 24.29 21.11 4.83
C LEU A 273 23.52 20.47 3.67
N VAL A 274 23.53 19.15 3.59
CA VAL A 274 22.69 18.37 2.67
C VAL A 274 21.55 17.72 3.44
N ILE A 275 20.31 17.93 2.97
CA ILE A 275 19.10 17.34 3.54
C ILE A 275 18.50 16.38 2.50
N PRO A 276 18.66 15.05 2.65
CA PRO A 276 18.41 14.08 1.59
C PRO A 276 16.93 13.63 1.52
N THR A 277 15.98 14.57 1.50
CA THR A 277 14.53 14.26 1.55
C THR A 277 13.69 15.10 0.60
N ALA A 278 12.58 14.54 0.12
CA ALA A 278 11.51 15.28 -0.56
C ALA A 278 10.47 15.86 0.42
N ASN A 279 10.48 15.43 1.70
CA ASN A 279 9.48 15.83 2.67
C ASN A 279 9.75 17.24 3.21
N LYS A 280 8.86 18.18 2.88
CA LYS A 280 9.03 19.61 3.22
C LYS A 280 8.97 19.90 4.71
N GLN A 281 8.21 19.14 5.48
CA GLN A 281 8.19 19.29 6.94
C GLN A 281 9.53 18.84 7.56
N LYS A 282 10.08 17.69 7.13
CA LYS A 282 11.41 17.21 7.58
C LYS A 282 12.53 18.17 7.16
N GLU A 283 12.45 18.70 5.93
CA GLU A 283 13.38 19.74 5.46
C GLU A 283 13.34 20.97 6.36
N ALA A 284 12.14 21.47 6.68
CA ALA A 284 11.98 22.66 7.51
C ALA A 284 12.52 22.46 8.93
N LEU A 285 12.30 21.28 9.54
CA LEU A 285 12.83 20.96 10.87
C LEU A 285 14.36 21.00 10.90
N LEU A 286 15.02 20.35 9.93
CA LEU A 286 16.48 20.33 9.86
C LEU A 286 17.03 21.72 9.50
N ARG A 287 16.45 22.40 8.51
CA ARG A 287 16.88 23.74 8.11
C ARG A 287 16.78 24.74 9.28
N GLY A 288 15.67 24.73 10.02
CA GLY A 288 15.50 25.57 11.21
C GLY A 288 16.52 25.24 12.28
N ALA A 289 16.68 23.95 12.63
CA ALA A 289 17.58 23.54 13.68
C ALA A 289 19.07 23.82 13.41
N PHE A 290 19.49 23.78 12.15
CA PHE A 290 20.85 24.16 11.76
C PHE A 290 21.03 25.69 11.68
N GLY A 291 20.00 26.42 11.25
CA GLY A 291 20.03 27.89 11.23
C GLY A 291 20.13 28.48 12.64
N ASP A 292 19.31 27.98 13.56
CA ASP A 292 19.23 28.48 14.95
C ASP A 292 20.48 28.15 15.79
N ARG A 293 21.23 27.11 15.40
CA ARG A 293 22.37 26.58 16.15
C ARG A 293 23.70 26.68 15.41
N ALA A 294 23.73 27.43 14.30
CA ALA A 294 24.95 27.67 13.55
C ALA A 294 25.97 28.42 14.43
N PRO A 295 27.25 27.99 14.47
CA PRO A 295 28.29 28.73 15.15
C PRO A 295 28.38 30.16 14.63
N ASN A 296 28.73 31.11 15.51
CA ASN A 296 28.85 32.52 15.13
C ASN A 296 29.81 32.69 13.95
N GLY A 297 29.30 33.27 12.86
CA GLY A 297 30.08 33.50 11.63
C GLY A 297 30.20 32.31 10.68
N ALA A 298 29.53 31.18 10.95
CA ALA A 298 29.43 30.08 10.01
C ALA A 298 28.58 30.48 8.79
N ASP A 299 29.11 30.30 7.58
CA ASP A 299 28.41 30.54 6.33
C ASP A 299 27.69 29.25 5.88
N LEU A 300 26.43 29.09 6.28
CA LEU A 300 25.64 27.88 6.07
C LEU A 300 24.98 27.87 4.67
N HIS A 301 25.42 26.96 3.82
CA HIS A 301 24.83 26.65 2.52
C HIS A 301 23.97 25.40 2.64
N VAL A 302 22.72 25.45 2.18
CA VAL A 302 21.80 24.31 2.30
C VAL A 302 21.38 23.80 0.92
N ILE A 303 21.55 22.50 0.70
CA ILE A 303 21.06 21.79 -0.48
C ILE A 303 20.05 20.73 -0.04
N THR A 304 18.91 20.67 -0.70
CA THR A 304 17.87 19.66 -0.45
C THR A 304 17.61 18.87 -1.73
N VAL A 305 17.92 17.58 -1.68
CA VAL A 305 17.79 16.67 -2.83
C VAL A 305 17.30 15.32 -2.31
N PRO A 306 16.24 14.73 -2.88
CA PRO A 306 15.79 13.41 -2.43
C PRO A 306 16.80 12.33 -2.82
N PHE A 307 17.15 11.46 -1.86
CA PHE A 307 17.89 10.22 -2.12
C PHE A 307 17.10 9.04 -1.59
N ASP A 308 17.13 7.92 -2.31
CA ASP A 308 16.46 6.69 -1.89
C ASP A 308 17.12 6.12 -0.62
N SER A 309 16.29 5.59 0.29
CA SER A 309 16.72 4.88 1.48
C SER A 309 16.97 3.39 1.22
N GLY A 310 16.37 2.81 0.17
CA GLY A 310 16.55 1.42 -0.21
C GLY A 310 15.98 0.41 0.80
N VAL A 311 15.09 0.85 1.71
CA VAL A 311 14.50 0.02 2.79
C VAL A 311 12.98 -0.06 2.70
N GLY A 312 12.43 0.06 1.50
CA GLY A 312 10.99 0.13 1.25
C GLY A 312 10.35 1.44 1.73
N GLU A 313 9.04 1.56 1.51
CA GLU A 313 8.24 2.72 1.90
C GLU A 313 7.99 2.78 3.42
N GLN A 314 7.90 1.60 4.07
CA GLN A 314 7.72 1.46 5.50
C GLN A 314 8.88 0.66 6.10
N PRO A 315 9.91 1.35 6.61
CA PRO A 315 10.94 0.68 7.38
C PRO A 315 10.34 0.14 8.69
N TYR A 316 10.76 -1.07 9.07
CA TYR A 316 10.51 -1.67 10.38
C TYR A 316 11.82 -1.89 11.12
N ASN A 317 11.79 -1.80 12.45
CA ASN A 317 12.93 -2.15 13.30
C ASN A 317 14.24 -1.45 12.88
N GLU A 318 15.34 -2.19 12.71
CA GLU A 318 16.65 -1.67 12.31
C GLU A 318 16.67 -1.02 10.92
N ALA A 319 15.68 -1.31 10.08
CA ALA A 319 15.57 -0.69 8.76
C ALA A 319 15.36 0.84 8.87
N GLY A 320 14.84 1.35 9.99
CA GLY A 320 14.77 2.78 10.25
C GLY A 320 16.16 3.44 10.24
N SER A 321 17.09 2.88 11.02
CA SER A 321 18.48 3.35 11.09
C SER A 321 19.22 3.16 9.77
N LEU A 322 19.04 1.99 9.14
CA LEU A 322 19.62 1.69 7.83
C LEU A 322 19.13 2.67 6.76
N GLY A 323 17.85 3.01 6.75
CA GLY A 323 17.29 3.96 5.80
C GLY A 323 17.89 5.36 5.94
N ALA A 324 18.03 5.85 7.17
CA ALA A 324 18.70 7.12 7.45
C ALA A 324 20.17 7.11 7.00
N HIS A 325 20.90 6.03 7.31
CA HIS A 325 22.29 5.83 6.90
C HIS A 325 22.44 5.80 5.37
N ASN A 326 21.62 5.02 4.68
CA ASN A 326 21.65 4.89 3.22
C ASN A 326 21.40 6.24 2.53
N ARG A 327 20.42 7.03 3.00
CA ARG A 327 20.19 8.38 2.46
C ARG A 327 21.41 9.28 2.62
N ILE A 328 22.08 9.23 3.79
CA ILE A 328 23.31 10.00 4.02
C ILE A 328 24.43 9.52 3.10
N THR A 329 24.65 8.21 3.02
CA THR A 329 25.69 7.60 2.17
C THR A 329 25.47 7.96 0.70
N ASN A 330 24.24 7.86 0.20
CA ASN A 330 23.89 8.21 -1.17
C ASN A 330 24.09 9.70 -1.46
N ALA A 331 23.71 10.56 -0.51
CA ALA A 331 23.96 12.00 -0.62
C ALA A 331 25.45 12.33 -0.68
N LEU A 332 26.27 11.74 0.19
CA LEU A 332 27.72 11.92 0.19
C LEU A 332 28.35 11.43 -1.12
N ARG A 333 27.94 10.26 -1.63
CA ARG A 333 28.40 9.75 -2.93
C ARG A 333 28.05 10.70 -4.08
N ALA A 334 26.86 11.29 -4.07
CA ALA A 334 26.44 12.23 -5.10
C ALA A 334 27.26 13.52 -5.13
N LEU A 335 27.81 13.96 -3.99
CA LEU A 335 28.64 15.17 -3.92
C LEU A 335 29.96 15.04 -4.71
N HIS A 336 30.39 13.84 -5.11
CA HIS A 336 31.57 13.65 -5.98
C HIS A 336 31.32 14.05 -7.45
N ALA A 337 30.07 14.28 -7.85
CA ALA A 337 29.77 14.76 -9.19
C ALA A 337 30.31 16.19 -9.43
N ALA A 338 30.75 16.46 -10.66
CA ALA A 338 31.48 17.68 -11.02
C ALA A 338 30.73 18.98 -10.65
N ASN A 339 29.41 19.01 -10.79
CA ASN A 339 28.56 20.14 -10.44
C ASN A 339 28.61 20.46 -8.93
N TYR A 340 28.65 19.45 -8.06
CA TYR A 340 28.74 19.66 -6.62
C TYR A 340 30.16 20.03 -6.20
N GLN A 341 31.19 19.43 -6.82
CA GLN A 341 32.58 19.81 -6.59
C GLN A 341 32.85 21.28 -6.93
N GLU A 342 32.23 21.78 -8.00
CA GLU A 342 32.29 23.21 -8.34
C GLU A 342 31.61 24.08 -7.28
N ILE A 343 30.45 23.67 -6.77
CA ILE A 343 29.77 24.39 -5.67
C ILE A 343 30.65 24.43 -4.42
N LEU A 344 31.24 23.30 -4.02
CA LEU A 344 32.13 23.23 -2.86
C LEU A 344 33.29 24.23 -2.98
N ARG A 345 33.92 24.30 -4.16
CA ARG A 345 35.02 25.22 -4.45
C ARG A 345 34.57 26.69 -4.47
N LEU A 346 33.52 27.01 -5.22
CA LEU A 346 33.05 28.39 -5.41
C LEU A 346 32.51 29.01 -4.11
N ARG A 347 31.89 28.19 -3.25
CA ARG A 347 31.35 28.63 -1.96
C ARG A 347 32.35 28.54 -0.82
N GLY A 348 33.59 28.12 -1.08
CA GLY A 348 34.62 27.98 -0.04
C GLY A 348 34.17 27.07 1.10
N ILE A 349 33.57 25.94 0.76
CA ILE A 349 33.07 24.95 1.73
C ILE A 349 34.26 24.21 2.34
N GLY A 350 34.43 24.34 3.66
CA GLY A 350 35.40 23.58 4.46
C GLY A 350 34.76 22.45 5.26
N THR A 351 33.43 22.49 5.46
CA THR A 351 32.71 21.49 6.25
C THR A 351 31.51 20.94 5.48
N VAL A 352 31.40 19.62 5.37
CA VAL A 352 30.24 18.94 4.77
C VAL A 352 29.47 18.18 5.82
N ILE A 353 28.21 18.55 6.03
CA ILE A 353 27.27 17.90 6.94
C ILE A 353 26.08 17.37 6.15
N VAL A 354 25.66 16.15 6.44
CA VAL A 354 24.43 15.57 5.91
C VAL A 354 23.53 15.19 7.08
N ALA A 355 22.27 15.62 7.05
CA ALA A 355 21.30 15.37 8.10
C ALA A 355 20.05 14.71 7.52
N SER A 356 19.64 13.56 8.08
CA SER A 356 18.51 12.76 7.61
C SER A 356 17.53 12.49 8.74
N ILE A 357 16.25 12.37 8.39
CA ILE A 357 15.17 11.93 9.29
C ILE A 357 14.43 10.78 8.63
N GLU A 358 14.45 9.60 9.24
CA GLU A 358 13.66 8.44 8.80
C GLU A 358 12.57 8.13 9.83
N SER A 359 11.36 7.82 9.37
CA SER A 359 10.27 7.37 10.25
C SER A 359 10.09 5.87 10.04
N TYR A 360 9.87 5.12 11.11
CA TYR A 360 9.80 3.67 11.05
C TYR A 360 8.93 3.10 12.18
N ILE A 361 8.48 1.86 12.02
CA ILE A 361 7.68 1.15 13.01
C ILE A 361 8.58 0.15 13.73
N GLN A 362 8.76 0.33 15.04
CA GLN A 362 9.39 -0.67 15.89
C GLN A 362 8.35 -1.73 16.26
N THR A 363 8.63 -3.00 15.94
CA THR A 363 7.83 -4.15 16.41
C THR A 363 8.60 -5.02 17.38
N ASP A 364 9.92 -5.01 17.32
CA ASP A 364 10.77 -5.89 18.11
C ASP A 364 11.07 -5.25 19.45
N GLN A 365 11.16 -6.06 20.51
CA GLN A 365 11.52 -5.59 21.87
C GLN A 365 10.62 -4.48 22.44
N VAL A 366 9.41 -4.32 21.88
CA VAL A 366 8.39 -3.38 22.37
C VAL A 366 7.09 -4.12 22.64
N THR A 367 6.37 -3.74 23.70
CA THR A 367 5.10 -4.37 24.06
C THR A 367 3.99 -4.12 23.03
N ARG A 368 4.03 -2.94 22.40
CA ARG A 368 3.08 -2.51 21.37
C ARG A 368 3.87 -1.88 20.24
N PRO A 369 3.54 -2.16 18.97
CA PRO A 369 4.20 -1.53 17.84
C PRO A 369 4.14 -0.01 17.98
N THR A 370 5.24 0.66 17.62
CA THR A 370 5.39 2.10 17.87
C THR A 370 6.05 2.78 16.68
N ASP A 371 5.47 3.90 16.23
CA ASP A 371 6.08 4.77 15.22
C ASP A 371 7.09 5.70 15.88
N TYR A 372 8.35 5.56 15.49
CA TYR A 372 9.46 6.41 15.91
C TYR A 372 10.03 7.16 14.71
N GLY A 373 10.72 8.27 15.00
CA GLY A 373 11.63 8.91 14.06
C GLY A 373 13.08 8.73 14.51
N ILE A 374 13.97 8.38 13.59
CA ILE A 374 15.41 8.53 13.79
C ILE A 374 15.89 9.80 13.11
N VAL A 375 16.68 10.59 13.84
CA VAL A 375 17.46 11.71 13.28
C VAL A 375 18.92 11.31 13.29
N MET A 376 19.59 11.44 12.15
CA MET A 376 21.01 11.14 12.00
C MET A 376 21.72 12.29 11.31
N ILE A 377 22.83 12.76 11.89
CA ILE A 377 23.64 13.86 11.40
C ILE A 377 25.08 13.37 11.27
N ARG A 378 25.62 13.44 10.05
CA ARG A 378 27.01 13.10 9.74
C ARG A 378 27.77 14.35 9.33
N ASN A 379 28.79 14.73 10.10
CA ASN A 379 29.84 15.61 9.60
C ASN A 379 30.90 14.74 8.92
N ALA A 380 30.89 14.76 7.59
CA ALA A 380 31.79 13.94 6.80
C ALA A 380 33.23 14.44 6.83
N THR A 381 33.44 15.75 7.02
CA THR A 381 34.77 16.35 7.14
C THR A 381 35.46 15.98 8.46
N ALA A 382 34.75 16.08 9.58
CA ALA A 382 35.28 15.78 10.92
C ALA A 382 35.16 14.30 11.30
N GLU A 383 34.60 13.48 10.41
CA GLU A 383 34.24 12.09 10.65
C GLU A 383 33.43 11.82 11.92
N LYS A 384 32.60 12.78 12.34
CA LYS A 384 31.71 12.66 13.52
C LYS A 384 30.26 12.39 13.10
N THR A 385 29.59 11.49 13.81
CA THR A 385 28.16 11.19 13.62
C THR A 385 27.43 11.35 14.94
N ALA A 386 26.27 12.01 14.89
CA ALA A 386 25.33 12.07 16.00
C ALA A 386 24.00 11.48 15.52
N ALA A 387 23.32 10.69 16.35
CA ALA A 387 21.99 10.19 16.06
C ALA A 387 21.15 10.11 17.34
N CYS A 388 19.84 10.28 17.20
CA CYS A 388 18.88 10.07 18.28
C CYS A 388 17.56 9.54 17.74
N LEU A 389 16.77 8.94 18.63
CA LEU A 389 15.38 8.61 18.37
C LEU A 389 14.45 9.68 18.97
N SER A 390 13.37 9.99 18.28
CA SER A 390 12.26 10.75 18.84
C SER A 390 11.51 9.93 19.87
N TRP A 391 10.67 10.60 20.65
CA TRP A 391 9.56 9.90 21.30
C TRP A 391 8.68 9.25 20.22
N GLY A 392 8.03 8.16 20.58
CA GLY A 392 7.21 7.36 19.67
C GLY A 392 5.73 7.45 19.99
N THR A 393 4.89 7.13 19.01
CA THR A 393 3.44 6.95 19.20
C THR A 393 3.10 5.49 18.98
N THR A 394 2.46 4.84 19.95
CA THR A 394 2.02 3.45 19.78
C THR A 394 0.98 3.34 18.67
N VAL A 395 0.80 2.14 18.13
CA VAL A 395 -0.24 1.86 17.13
C VAL A 395 -0.86 0.49 17.39
N ASP A 396 -2.16 0.39 17.12
CA ASP A 396 -2.87 -0.89 17.13
C ASP A 396 -2.17 -1.92 16.21
N PRO A 397 -1.74 -3.07 16.77
CA PRO A 397 -1.10 -4.13 16.00
C PRO A 397 -1.87 -4.55 14.75
N ALA A 398 -3.20 -4.42 14.75
CA ALA A 398 -4.02 -4.77 13.59
C ALA A 398 -3.64 -3.98 12.33
N TYR A 399 -3.28 -2.69 12.47
CA TYR A 399 -2.85 -1.88 11.32
C TYR A 399 -1.45 -2.25 10.83
N VAL A 400 -0.56 -2.67 11.74
CA VAL A 400 0.78 -3.17 11.38
C VAL A 400 0.68 -4.50 10.66
N VAL A 401 -0.10 -5.45 11.19
CA VAL A 401 -0.38 -6.73 10.54
C VAL A 401 -0.96 -6.50 9.15
N ARG A 402 -1.93 -5.58 9.03
CA ARG A 402 -2.54 -5.22 7.75
C ARG A 402 -1.52 -4.63 6.76
N ALA A 403 -0.69 -3.68 7.19
CA ALA A 403 0.36 -3.10 6.35
C ALA A 403 1.34 -4.18 5.82
N ARG A 404 1.76 -5.11 6.70
CA ARG A 404 2.66 -6.21 6.33
C ARG A 404 2.05 -7.22 5.36
N ARG A 405 0.72 -7.37 5.32
CA ARG A 405 0.04 -8.24 4.32
C ARG A 405 0.23 -7.75 2.89
N PHE A 406 0.58 -6.48 2.68
CA PHE A 406 0.91 -5.96 1.34
C PHE A 406 2.32 -6.38 0.86
N GLY A 407 3.07 -7.07 1.72
CA GLY A 407 4.38 -7.62 1.43
C GLY A 407 5.51 -6.61 1.56
N PHE A 408 6.67 -7.06 1.09
CA PHE A 408 7.95 -6.41 1.36
C PHE A 408 8.80 -6.28 0.10
N ASP A 409 9.73 -5.32 0.12
CA ASP A 409 10.74 -5.12 -0.93
C ASP A 409 12.01 -5.89 -0.59
N GLY A 410 11.93 -7.21 -0.76
CA GLY A 410 13.04 -8.16 -0.54
C GLY A 410 13.19 -8.58 0.93
N ASP A 411 13.29 -7.63 1.85
CA ASP A 411 13.51 -7.89 3.28
C ASP A 411 12.22 -7.73 4.11
N PRO A 412 11.90 -8.61 5.09
CA PRO A 412 10.71 -8.49 5.95
C PRO A 412 10.60 -7.21 6.79
N ASN A 413 11.65 -6.39 6.85
CA ASN A 413 11.66 -5.08 7.47
C ASN A 413 11.45 -3.93 6.46
N PHE A 414 11.32 -4.22 5.17
CA PHE A 414 11.16 -3.23 4.10
C PHE A 414 9.73 -3.27 3.55
N GLY A 415 8.77 -2.72 4.31
CA GLY A 415 7.36 -2.75 3.94
C GLY A 415 7.02 -1.91 2.71
N ARG A 416 6.11 -2.41 1.87
CA ARG A 416 5.62 -1.70 0.68
C ARG A 416 4.55 -0.65 0.96
N VAL A 417 3.77 -0.86 2.01
CA VAL A 417 2.66 0.01 2.40
C VAL A 417 2.87 0.47 3.84
N THR A 418 2.72 1.77 4.06
CA THR A 418 2.90 2.37 5.38
C THR A 418 1.69 2.13 6.28
N VAL A 419 1.95 2.06 7.58
CA VAL A 419 0.90 1.98 8.60
C VAL A 419 -0.01 3.21 8.54
N GLY A 420 0.55 4.39 8.25
CA GLY A 420 -0.21 5.63 8.05
C GLY A 420 -1.18 5.56 6.87
N GLN A 421 -0.79 4.92 5.75
CA GLN A 421 -1.70 4.70 4.61
C GLN A 421 -2.86 3.79 5.00
N VAL A 422 -2.58 2.66 5.68
CA VAL A 422 -3.63 1.74 6.14
C VAL A 422 -4.59 2.44 7.12
N LEU A 423 -4.05 3.20 8.08
CA LEU A 423 -4.85 3.99 9.02
C LEU A 423 -5.78 4.98 8.31
N ALA A 424 -5.25 5.80 7.40
CA ALA A 424 -6.04 6.78 6.66
C ALA A 424 -7.04 6.15 5.68
N ALA A 425 -6.76 4.94 5.20
CA ALA A 425 -7.72 4.16 4.43
C ALA A 425 -8.90 3.69 5.28
N HIS A 426 -8.71 3.43 6.58
CA HIS A 426 -9.79 2.98 7.46
C HIS A 426 -10.49 4.13 8.20
N VAL A 427 -9.86 5.29 8.29
CA VAL A 427 -10.36 6.46 9.03
C VAL A 427 -10.45 7.66 8.08
N PRO A 428 -11.61 7.91 7.47
CA PRO A 428 -11.78 8.99 6.51
C PRO A 428 -11.30 10.35 7.02
N GLY A 429 -10.47 11.01 6.21
CA GLY A 429 -9.91 12.34 6.47
C GLY A 429 -8.71 12.36 7.42
N LEU A 430 -8.28 11.25 7.99
CA LEU A 430 -7.05 11.18 8.80
C LEU A 430 -5.83 11.47 7.91
N ASP A 431 -4.91 12.31 8.40
CA ASP A 431 -3.66 12.57 7.69
C ASP A 431 -2.74 11.35 7.84
N LYS A 432 -2.41 10.71 6.71
CA LYS A 432 -1.51 9.55 6.69
C LYS A 432 -0.07 9.88 7.12
N ALA A 433 0.35 11.14 7.03
CA ALA A 433 1.71 11.56 7.35
C ALA A 433 1.88 12.02 8.81
N ASP A 434 0.78 12.44 9.45
CA ASP A 434 0.79 12.98 10.82
C ASP A 434 -0.40 12.48 11.66
N TRP A 435 -0.77 11.21 11.49
CA TRP A 435 -1.88 10.60 12.23
C TRP A 435 -1.66 10.60 13.75
N GLN A 436 -0.40 10.72 14.20
CA GLN A 436 -0.02 10.78 15.60
C GLN A 436 -0.74 11.90 16.35
N VAL A 437 -1.01 13.04 15.69
CA VAL A 437 -1.70 14.17 16.32
C VAL A 437 -3.10 13.80 16.78
N VAL A 438 -3.77 12.88 16.08
CA VAL A 438 -5.09 12.39 16.45
C VAL A 438 -4.98 11.24 17.45
N LEU A 439 -4.14 10.24 17.18
CA LEU A 439 -4.12 9.01 17.98
C LEU A 439 -3.38 9.18 19.32
N GLY A 440 -2.31 9.95 19.37
CA GLY A 440 -1.47 10.17 20.54
C GLY A 440 -1.48 11.62 21.07
N GLY A 441 -2.29 12.51 20.48
CA GLY A 441 -2.44 13.90 20.90
C GLY A 441 -1.26 14.82 20.58
N ARG A 442 -0.21 14.32 19.91
CA ARG A 442 1.01 15.09 19.57
C ARG A 442 1.41 14.84 18.12
N SER A 443 1.82 15.90 17.43
CA SER A 443 2.29 15.78 16.03
C SER A 443 3.62 15.04 15.98
N ARG A 444 3.80 14.19 14.97
CA ARG A 444 5.09 13.56 14.65
C ARG A 444 6.20 14.60 14.50
N TYR A 445 5.88 15.74 13.89
CA TYR A 445 6.87 16.79 13.66
C TYR A 445 7.30 17.50 14.94
N GLU A 446 6.40 17.57 15.93
CA GLU A 446 6.73 18.05 17.28
C GLU A 446 7.69 17.07 17.98
N LEU A 447 7.38 15.77 17.94
CA LEU A 447 8.24 14.73 18.54
C LEU A 447 9.64 14.71 17.90
N LEU A 448 9.71 14.89 16.57
CA LEU A 448 10.97 15.00 15.84
C LEU A 448 11.73 16.27 16.21
N LYS A 449 11.04 17.41 16.35
CA LYS A 449 11.67 18.67 16.74
C LYS A 449 12.35 18.54 18.10
N GLU A 450 11.68 17.96 19.09
CA GLU A 450 12.25 17.72 20.43
C GLU A 450 13.50 16.82 20.40
N ALA A 451 13.51 15.83 19.50
CA ALA A 451 14.65 14.94 19.34
C ALA A 451 15.86 15.71 18.77
N ILE A 452 15.61 16.55 17.76
CA ILE A 452 16.63 17.39 17.10
C ILE A 452 17.21 18.42 18.07
N GLU A 453 16.38 19.03 18.92
CA GLU A 453 16.81 20.03 19.91
C GLU A 453 17.79 19.46 20.93
N LYS A 454 17.62 18.18 21.31
CA LYS A 454 18.50 17.47 22.25
C LYS A 454 19.78 16.94 21.60
N LEU A 455 19.82 16.83 20.27
CA LEU A 455 20.95 16.30 19.54
C LEU A 455 22.03 17.37 19.36
N GLU A 456 23.26 17.07 19.78
CA GLU A 456 24.43 17.90 19.50
C GLU A 456 24.77 17.82 18.01
N ILE A 457 24.75 18.97 17.31
CA ILE A 457 25.17 19.01 15.91
C ILE A 457 26.71 18.98 15.87
N PRO A 458 27.33 18.00 15.18
CA PRO A 458 28.77 17.92 15.07
C PRO A 458 29.31 18.97 14.09
N TRP A 459 29.42 20.24 14.51
CA TRP A 459 29.88 21.33 13.64
C TRP A 459 31.34 21.23 13.20
N GLY A 460 32.18 20.50 13.96
CA GLY A 460 33.60 20.29 13.62
C GLY A 460 34.48 21.52 13.82
N VAL A 461 33.99 22.52 14.56
CA VAL A 461 34.74 23.72 14.95
C VAL A 461 35.12 23.55 16.42
N GLU A 462 36.40 23.32 16.69
CA GLU A 462 37.00 23.49 18.03
C GLU A 462 37.60 24.88 18.16
#